data_AF-A0A816G666-F1
#
_entry.id   AF-A0A816G666-F1
#
_cell.length_a   1.000
_cell.length_b   1.000
_cell.length_c   1.000
_cell.angle_alpha   90.00
_cell.angle_beta   90.00
_cell.angle_gamma   90.00
#
_symmetry.space_group_name_H-M   'P 1'
#
loop_
_entity.id
_entity.type
_entity.pdbx_description
1 polymer ?
#
loop_
_entity_poly.entity_id
_entity_poly.type
_entity_poly.pdbx_seq_one_letter_code
_entity_poly.pdbx_strand_id
1 'polypeptide(L)'
;KMKMNFFDGLVAFYYTILLYLSAFFTLMTPGTVIWKLFRNRKGKINLLSRDLICDSKTLINLPKCAKPLDGFTNALCPFIPTFLIDNNDPYWKKRRDVFSYANTIINERIFEKSFDIKLESRKGNILWDIFEILSKISFELMFNRKPTENEFNDIYSGLLDINKIIKRFTSIPDIQIRQKFYDRILLLIKENDKDFIFHNFKDFYDMNEIHQVSSVAEDFLTTISVQCTDFICHMLLLYSQYPNDFHDDLENSINETLRLYPLTDIWTRPSYGKQRGWIASLVQLNRNGWIQPDSFIPQRWNTKEHPPLMTWGFDIRRCPAQKMATNISKLIFETIIKTENFWIKPAKNFQHERTFPYGCQVWIGYNEIPNEVNTWKFDGKFQMQCRRWLCEKLRMIDQNELN
;
A
#
# COMPACT_ATOMS: atom_id res chain seq x y z
N LYS A 1 -5.32 33.93 10.45
CA LYS A 1 -4.15 33.66 9.59
C LYS A 1 -2.96 34.41 10.19
N MET A 2 -1.96 33.70 10.73
CA MET A 2 -0.69 34.34 11.08
C MET A 2 -0.10 34.91 9.79
N LYS A 3 0.16 36.22 9.72
CA LYS A 3 0.86 36.82 8.59
C LYS A 3 2.30 36.29 8.63
N MET A 4 2.67 35.46 7.66
CA MET A 4 4.08 35.13 7.44
C MET A 4 4.82 36.44 7.11
N ASN A 5 6.02 36.62 7.65
CA ASN A 5 6.86 37.72 7.20
C ASN A 5 7.23 37.48 5.71
N PHE A 6 7.62 38.55 5.02
CA PHE A 6 7.90 38.50 3.58
C PHE A 6 8.95 37.44 3.22
N PHE A 7 9.99 37.31 4.04
CA PHE A 7 11.08 36.37 3.83
C PHE A 7 10.62 34.91 3.95
N ASP A 8 9.87 34.57 5.00
CA ASP A 8 9.26 33.25 5.18
C ASP A 8 8.31 32.92 4.03
N GLY A 9 7.62 33.94 3.49
CA GLY A 9 6.79 33.82 2.29
C GLY A 9 7.59 33.42 1.05
N LEU A 10 8.72 34.10 0.79
CA LEU A 10 9.62 33.77 -0.32
C LEU A 10 10.22 32.37 -0.18
N VAL A 11 10.66 32.00 1.03
CA VAL A 11 11.22 30.67 1.31
C VAL A 11 10.16 29.58 1.08
N ALA A 12 8.93 29.81 1.53
CA ALA A 12 7.83 28.86 1.30
C ALA A 12 7.45 28.75 -0.18
N PHE A 13 7.46 29.86 -0.92
CA PHE A 13 7.25 29.87 -2.36
C PHE A 13 8.33 29.05 -3.09
N TYR A 14 9.61 29.28 -2.76
CA TYR A 14 10.73 28.53 -3.32
C TYR A 14 10.61 27.02 -3.08
N TYR A 15 10.36 26.59 -1.83
CA TYR A 15 10.23 25.16 -1.53
C TYR A 15 9.00 24.52 -2.17
N THR A 16 7.91 25.29 -2.30
CA THR A 16 6.71 24.84 -3.01
C THR A 16 7.06 24.57 -4.48
N ILE A 17 7.63 25.55 -5.17
CA ILE A 17 8.05 25.40 -6.57
C ILE A 17 9.04 24.24 -6.73
N LEU A 18 10.08 24.18 -5.89
CA LEU A 18 11.09 23.13 -5.96
C LEU A 18 10.47 21.74 -5.82
N LEU A 19 9.58 21.54 -4.84
CA LEU A 19 8.92 20.26 -4.61
C LEU A 19 8.01 19.89 -5.77
N TYR A 20 7.09 20.78 -6.15
CA TYR A 20 6.08 20.47 -7.17
C TYR A 20 6.70 20.34 -8.57
N LEU A 21 7.66 21.18 -8.96
CA LEU A 21 8.37 21.03 -10.23
C LEU A 21 9.23 19.76 -10.25
N SER A 22 9.90 19.42 -9.15
CA SER A 22 10.67 18.16 -9.07
C SER A 22 9.75 16.95 -9.16
N ALA A 23 8.62 16.97 -8.45
CA ALA A 23 7.60 15.92 -8.57
C ALA A 23 7.05 15.86 -9.99
N PHE A 24 6.87 17.00 -10.67
CA PHE A 24 6.33 17.08 -12.02
C PHE A 24 7.30 16.55 -13.08
N PHE A 25 8.57 16.97 -13.07
CA PHE A 25 9.54 16.67 -14.12
C PHE A 25 10.30 15.35 -13.91
N THR A 26 10.26 14.76 -12.73
CA THR A 26 10.92 13.47 -12.48
C THR A 26 9.97 12.30 -12.72
N LEU A 27 10.57 11.13 -12.97
CA LEU A 27 9.87 9.83 -13.02
C LEU A 27 9.74 9.17 -11.62
N MET A 28 10.05 9.91 -10.56
CA MET A 28 10.04 9.42 -9.18
C MET A 28 8.69 9.69 -8.52
N THR A 29 8.30 8.88 -7.53
CA THR A 29 7.13 9.18 -6.70
C THR A 29 7.34 10.46 -5.88
N PRO A 30 6.28 11.21 -5.53
CA PRO A 30 6.37 12.39 -4.67
C PRO A 30 7.14 12.12 -3.36
N GLY A 31 6.90 10.98 -2.71
CA GLY A 31 7.62 10.60 -1.50
C GLY A 31 9.12 10.41 -1.71
N THR A 32 9.52 9.83 -2.84
CA THR A 32 10.94 9.68 -3.19
C THR A 32 11.59 11.03 -3.49
N VAL A 33 10.89 11.93 -4.19
CA VAL A 33 11.35 13.30 -4.44
C VAL A 33 11.56 14.05 -3.13
N ILE A 34 10.60 13.98 -2.21
CA ILE A 34 10.70 14.57 -0.87
C ILE A 34 11.94 14.04 -0.14
N TRP A 35 12.17 12.71 -0.14
CA TRP A 35 13.37 12.13 0.47
C TRP A 35 14.66 12.64 -0.17
N LYS A 36 14.73 12.71 -1.50
CA LYS A 36 15.94 13.18 -2.21
C LYS A 36 16.25 14.65 -1.98
N LEU A 37 15.23 15.50 -1.91
CA LEU A 37 15.37 16.94 -1.69
C LEU A 37 15.69 17.30 -0.24
N PHE A 38 15.05 16.63 0.73
CA PHE A 38 15.08 17.06 2.13
C PHE A 38 15.84 16.11 3.05
N ARG A 39 16.07 14.84 2.66
CA ARG A 39 16.86 13.83 3.38
C ARG A 39 16.65 13.88 4.91
N ASN A 40 17.73 14.11 5.66
CA ASN A 40 17.82 14.11 7.12
C ASN A 40 17.30 15.39 7.77
N ARG A 41 16.61 16.26 7.02
CA ARG A 41 16.01 17.47 7.58
C ARG A 41 15.01 17.09 8.67
N LYS A 42 15.03 17.81 9.78
CA LYS A 42 14.11 17.65 10.91
C LYS A 42 13.14 18.83 10.95
N GLY A 43 12.03 18.64 11.64
CA GLY A 43 10.99 19.65 11.81
C GLY A 43 10.01 19.69 10.65
N LYS A 44 9.50 20.89 10.41
CA LYS A 44 8.56 21.22 9.35
C LYS A 44 9.15 22.22 8.37
N ILE A 45 8.71 22.15 7.12
CA ILE A 45 9.02 23.12 6.07
C ILE A 45 7.71 23.77 5.65
N ASN A 46 7.63 25.09 5.75
CA ASN A 46 6.46 25.80 5.28
C ASN A 46 6.43 25.75 3.75
N LEU A 47 5.35 25.20 3.18
CA LEU A 47 4.96 25.41 1.78
C LEU A 47 3.90 26.52 1.74
N LEU A 48 3.45 26.96 0.56
CA LEU A 48 2.47 28.06 0.45
C LEU A 48 1.17 27.74 1.22
N SER A 49 0.54 26.59 0.93
CA SER A 49 -0.78 26.21 1.47
C SER A 49 -0.72 25.22 2.64
N ARG A 50 0.41 24.52 2.83
CA ARG A 50 0.55 23.42 3.80
C ARG A 50 1.97 23.36 4.38
N ASP A 51 2.18 22.52 5.39
CA ASP A 51 3.49 22.24 5.96
C ASP A 51 3.99 20.86 5.49
N LEU A 52 5.24 20.74 5.06
CA LEU A 52 5.90 19.45 4.81
C LEU A 52 6.56 18.97 6.10
N ILE A 53 6.14 17.81 6.58
CA ILE A 53 6.66 17.17 7.80
C ILE A 53 7.82 16.25 7.43
N CYS A 54 9.00 16.49 8.02
CA CYS A 54 10.23 15.82 7.60
C CYS A 54 10.67 14.66 8.52
N ASP A 55 10.12 14.54 9.72
CA ASP A 55 10.48 13.48 10.67
C ASP A 55 9.31 13.02 11.54
N SER A 56 9.42 11.79 12.05
CA SER A 56 8.36 11.12 12.82
C SER A 56 8.08 11.80 14.16
N LYS A 57 9.08 12.40 14.82
CA LYS A 57 8.88 13.10 16.10
C LYS A 57 8.02 14.34 15.89
N THR A 58 8.29 15.11 14.84
CA THR A 58 7.47 16.27 14.47
C THR A 58 6.04 15.84 14.12
N LEU A 59 5.88 14.76 13.35
CA LEU A 59 4.56 14.25 12.96
C LEU A 59 3.71 13.83 14.17
N ILE A 60 4.28 13.07 15.10
CA ILE A 60 3.60 12.57 16.30
C ILE A 60 3.19 13.72 17.24
N ASN A 61 3.97 14.80 17.27
CA ASN A 61 3.70 15.98 18.08
C ASN A 61 2.72 16.97 17.43
N LEU A 62 2.23 16.71 16.21
CA LEU A 62 1.19 17.55 15.63
C LEU A 62 -0.10 17.47 16.45
N PRO A 63 -0.92 18.54 16.47
CA PRO A 63 -2.22 18.50 17.11
C PRO A 63 -3.06 17.31 16.62
N LYS A 64 -3.65 16.59 17.58
CA LYS A 64 -4.59 15.51 17.28
C LYS A 64 -5.77 16.07 16.49
N CYS A 65 -6.20 15.32 15.48
CA CYS A 65 -7.27 15.73 14.59
C CYS A 65 -8.13 14.52 14.20
N ALA A 66 -9.45 14.69 14.27
CA ALA A 66 -10.44 13.69 13.88
C ALA A 66 -10.60 13.55 12.35
N LYS A 67 -10.03 14.46 11.56
CA LYS A 67 -10.12 14.42 10.09
C LYS A 67 -9.32 13.27 9.49
N PRO A 68 -9.79 12.71 8.36
CA PRO A 68 -9.12 11.59 7.69
C PRO A 68 -7.71 11.94 7.23
N LEU A 69 -6.88 10.90 7.11
CA LEU A 69 -5.60 10.98 6.41
C LEU A 69 -5.83 10.62 4.95
N ASP A 70 -5.14 11.28 4.03
CA ASP A 70 -5.05 10.82 2.63
C ASP A 70 -6.41 10.71 1.89
N GLY A 71 -7.21 11.79 1.92
CA GLY A 71 -8.39 11.89 1.04
C GLY A 71 -8.06 11.90 -0.45
N PHE A 72 -6.78 12.06 -0.81
CA PHE A 72 -6.29 12.17 -2.17
C PHE A 72 -6.24 10.82 -2.89
N THR A 73 -5.74 9.78 -2.21
CA THR A 73 -5.46 8.48 -2.84
C THR A 73 -6.73 7.67 -3.17
N ASN A 74 -7.83 7.88 -2.44
CA ASN A 74 -9.05 7.06 -2.62
C ASN A 74 -10.29 7.82 -3.12
N ALA A 75 -10.16 9.09 -3.55
CA ALA A 75 -11.28 9.82 -4.17
C ALA A 75 -11.82 9.14 -5.44
N LEU A 76 -11.01 8.27 -6.05
CA LEU A 76 -11.34 7.48 -7.23
C LEU A 76 -11.74 6.04 -6.88
N CYS A 77 -11.93 5.69 -5.61
CA CYS A 77 -12.51 4.41 -5.20
C CYS A 77 -14.03 4.57 -5.06
N PRO A 78 -14.87 3.65 -5.58
CA PRO A 78 -16.31 3.69 -5.34
C PRO A 78 -16.68 3.33 -3.89
N PHE A 79 -15.73 2.79 -3.13
CA PHE A 79 -15.91 2.37 -1.74
C PHE A 79 -15.35 3.41 -0.77
N ILE A 80 -15.81 3.33 0.49
CA ILE A 80 -15.38 4.21 1.58
C ILE A 80 -14.41 3.43 2.48
N PRO A 81 -13.08 3.68 2.39
CA PRO A 81 -12.11 3.02 3.25
C PRO A 81 -12.27 3.47 4.70
N THR A 82 -12.18 2.55 5.66
CA THR A 82 -12.39 2.88 7.09
C THR A 82 -11.47 4.00 7.60
N PHE A 83 -10.23 4.07 7.10
CA PHE A 83 -9.27 5.09 7.52
C PHE A 83 -9.58 6.51 6.98
N LEU A 84 -10.47 6.62 5.98
CA LEU A 84 -10.98 7.88 5.45
C LEU A 84 -12.26 8.38 6.13
N ILE A 85 -12.84 7.61 7.04
CA ILE A 85 -13.99 8.06 7.80
C ILE A 85 -13.53 9.06 8.86
N ASP A 86 -14.21 10.21 8.94
CA ASP A 86 -14.01 11.21 10.00
C ASP A 86 -14.34 10.55 11.35
N ASN A 87 -13.51 10.74 12.36
CA ASN A 87 -13.73 10.06 13.65
C ASN A 87 -14.96 10.61 14.40
N ASN A 88 -15.52 11.73 13.94
CA ASN A 88 -16.81 12.25 14.39
C ASN A 88 -18.01 11.62 13.65
N ASP A 89 -17.77 10.88 12.58
CA ASP A 89 -18.82 10.13 11.89
C ASP A 89 -19.26 8.94 12.77
N PRO A 90 -20.57 8.75 13.01
CA PRO A 90 -21.07 7.63 13.81
C PRO A 90 -20.61 6.25 13.28
N TYR A 91 -20.33 6.13 11.99
CA TYR A 91 -19.85 4.89 11.38
C TYR A 91 -18.36 4.63 11.59
N TRP A 92 -17.53 5.62 11.97
CA TRP A 92 -16.09 5.39 12.13
C TRP A 92 -15.81 4.34 13.20
N LYS A 93 -16.39 4.51 14.39
CA LYS A 93 -16.19 3.58 15.50
C LYS A 93 -16.76 2.20 15.14
N LYS A 94 -17.99 2.18 14.63
CA LYS A 94 -18.69 0.95 14.24
C LYS A 94 -17.92 0.16 13.17
N ARG A 95 -17.40 0.81 12.13
CA ARG A 95 -16.55 0.18 11.11
C ARG A 95 -15.25 -0.37 11.67
N ARG A 96 -14.63 0.30 12.64
CA ARG A 96 -13.44 -0.24 13.32
C ARG A 96 -13.75 -1.46 14.19
N ASP A 97 -14.90 -1.47 14.86
CA ASP A 97 -15.33 -2.60 15.68
C ASP A 97 -15.63 -3.82 14.78
N VAL A 98 -16.38 -3.61 13.69
CA VAL A 98 -16.62 -4.58 12.62
C VAL A 98 -15.31 -5.11 12.02
N PHE A 99 -14.39 -4.20 11.70
CA PHE A 99 -13.08 -4.60 11.18
C PHE A 99 -12.31 -5.46 12.20
N SER A 100 -12.31 -5.07 13.47
CA SER A 100 -11.56 -5.77 14.52
C SER A 100 -12.10 -7.18 14.76
N TYR A 101 -13.43 -7.33 14.72
CA TYR A 101 -14.10 -8.62 14.76
C TYR A 101 -13.65 -9.53 13.61
N ALA A 102 -13.82 -9.10 12.36
CA ALA A 102 -13.41 -9.90 11.20
C ALA A 102 -11.90 -10.15 11.15
N ASN A 103 -11.08 -9.17 11.50
CA ASN A 103 -9.63 -9.32 11.52
C ASN A 103 -9.18 -10.45 12.47
N THR A 104 -9.91 -10.68 13.57
CA THR A 104 -9.62 -11.79 14.49
C THR A 104 -9.86 -13.14 13.81
N ILE A 105 -11.04 -13.31 13.20
CA ILE A 105 -11.42 -14.53 12.49
C ILE A 105 -10.53 -14.79 11.26
N ILE A 106 -10.16 -13.75 10.50
CA ILE A 106 -9.23 -13.90 9.38
C ILE A 106 -7.89 -14.42 9.87
N ASN A 107 -7.35 -13.88 10.97
CA ASN A 107 -6.09 -14.36 11.50
C ASN A 107 -6.17 -15.84 11.89
N GLU A 108 -7.25 -16.28 12.52
CA GLU A 108 -7.50 -17.70 12.82
C GLU A 108 -7.51 -18.54 11.53
N ARG A 109 -8.27 -18.12 10.51
CA ARG A 109 -8.33 -18.80 9.20
C ARG A 109 -6.97 -18.87 8.50
N ILE A 110 -6.12 -17.85 8.64
CA ILE A 110 -4.75 -17.85 8.09
C ILE A 110 -3.91 -18.98 8.72
N PHE A 111 -4.07 -19.24 10.02
CA PHE A 111 -3.33 -20.31 10.71
C PHE A 111 -3.88 -21.71 10.40
N GLU A 112 -5.18 -21.83 10.13
CA GLU A 112 -5.84 -23.10 9.86
C GLU A 112 -5.70 -23.56 8.40
N LYS A 113 -5.66 -22.61 7.45
CA LYS A 113 -5.60 -22.94 6.02
C LYS A 113 -4.16 -23.14 5.55
N SER A 114 -3.92 -24.28 4.90
CA SER A 114 -2.74 -24.47 4.07
C SER A 114 -3.04 -24.00 2.64
N PHE A 115 -2.26 -23.05 2.13
CA PHE A 115 -2.31 -22.67 0.73
C PHE A 115 -1.17 -23.36 -0.02
N ASP A 116 -1.50 -24.18 -1.03
CA ASP A 116 -0.50 -24.71 -1.96
C ASP A 116 -0.24 -23.65 -3.04
N ILE A 117 0.90 -22.98 -2.94
CA ILE A 117 1.25 -21.85 -3.80
C ILE A 117 2.58 -22.13 -4.46
N LYS A 118 2.54 -22.33 -5.78
CA LYS A 118 3.72 -22.45 -6.63
C LYS A 118 3.65 -21.42 -7.74
N LEU A 119 4.65 -20.54 -7.83
CA LEU A 119 4.76 -19.61 -8.96
C LEU A 119 5.26 -20.35 -10.19
N GLU A 120 4.69 -20.06 -11.36
CA GLU A 120 5.16 -20.67 -12.60
C GLU A 120 6.59 -20.19 -12.94
N SER A 121 7.42 -21.08 -13.47
CA SER A 121 8.73 -20.71 -13.99
C SER A 121 8.57 -19.84 -15.24
N ARG A 122 8.92 -18.56 -15.14
CA ARG A 122 8.76 -17.60 -16.24
C ARG A 122 9.66 -16.38 -16.11
N LYS A 123 9.82 -15.69 -17.24
CA LYS A 123 10.39 -14.33 -17.33
C LYS A 123 9.24 -13.32 -17.45
N GLY A 124 9.25 -12.27 -16.66
CA GLY A 124 8.33 -11.14 -16.81
C GLY A 124 7.72 -10.63 -15.51
N ASN A 125 6.53 -10.05 -15.62
CA ASN A 125 5.87 -9.37 -14.51
C ASN A 125 5.13 -10.32 -13.58
N ILE A 126 5.65 -10.63 -12.39
CA ILE A 126 4.99 -11.54 -11.43
C ILE A 126 3.92 -10.87 -10.57
N LEU A 127 3.82 -9.53 -10.64
CA LEU A 127 2.91 -8.77 -9.78
C LEU A 127 1.47 -9.24 -9.93
N TRP A 128 1.05 -9.54 -11.17
CA TRP A 128 -0.32 -9.94 -11.45
C TRP A 128 -0.61 -11.38 -11.06
N ASP A 129 0.40 -12.26 -11.03
CA ASP A 129 0.22 -13.65 -10.56
C ASP A 129 -0.02 -13.65 -9.05
N ILE A 130 0.81 -12.90 -8.31
CA ILE A 130 0.66 -12.72 -6.86
C ILE A 130 -0.68 -12.04 -6.55
N PHE A 131 -1.06 -11.04 -7.34
CA PHE A 131 -2.36 -10.36 -7.21
C PHE A 131 -3.55 -11.29 -7.42
N GLU A 132 -3.47 -12.18 -8.42
CA GLU A 132 -4.50 -13.18 -8.68
C GLU A 132 -4.61 -14.18 -7.52
N ILE A 133 -3.47 -14.71 -7.05
CA ILE A 133 -3.40 -15.61 -5.89
C ILE A 133 -4.05 -14.95 -4.67
N LEU A 134 -3.64 -13.72 -4.35
CA LEU A 134 -4.18 -12.99 -3.21
C LEU A 134 -5.66 -12.61 -3.37
N SER A 135 -6.13 -12.39 -4.59
CA SER A 135 -7.56 -12.14 -4.85
C SER A 135 -8.40 -13.36 -4.52
N LYS A 136 -7.95 -14.56 -4.92
CA LYS A 136 -8.59 -15.84 -4.56
C LYS A 136 -8.54 -16.09 -3.05
N ILE A 137 -7.36 -15.92 -2.45
CA ILE A 137 -7.17 -16.09 -1.00
C ILE A 137 -8.01 -15.10 -0.19
N SER A 138 -8.09 -13.83 -0.60
CA SER A 138 -8.89 -12.84 0.10
C SER A 138 -10.38 -13.21 0.10
N PHE A 139 -10.89 -13.75 -1.01
CA PHE A 139 -12.23 -14.31 -1.07
C PHE A 139 -12.38 -15.51 -0.12
N GLU A 140 -11.48 -16.48 -0.19
CA GLU A 140 -11.50 -17.66 0.68
C GLU A 140 -11.43 -17.30 2.17
N LEU A 141 -10.69 -16.27 2.55
CA LEU A 141 -10.61 -15.80 3.92
C LEU A 141 -11.90 -15.10 4.38
N MET A 142 -12.63 -14.44 3.48
CA MET A 142 -13.90 -13.77 3.79
C MET A 142 -15.09 -14.75 3.83
N PHE A 143 -15.14 -15.70 2.90
CA PHE A 143 -16.31 -16.56 2.68
C PHE A 143 -16.06 -18.04 3.01
N ASN A 144 -14.88 -18.39 3.52
CA ASN A 144 -14.44 -19.75 3.85
C ASN A 144 -14.60 -20.81 2.73
N ARG A 145 -14.75 -20.37 1.47
CA ARG A 145 -14.88 -21.24 0.30
C ARG A 145 -14.18 -20.61 -0.89
N LYS A 146 -13.90 -21.43 -1.91
CA LYS A 146 -13.40 -20.93 -3.19
C LYS A 146 -14.48 -20.12 -3.92
N PRO A 147 -14.09 -19.04 -4.63
CA PRO A 147 -15.03 -18.36 -5.50
C PRO A 147 -15.39 -19.26 -6.69
N THR A 148 -16.64 -19.16 -7.13
CA THR A 148 -17.03 -19.62 -8.47
C THR A 148 -16.35 -18.74 -9.53
N GLU A 149 -16.28 -19.23 -10.76
CA GLU A 149 -15.67 -18.48 -11.87
C GLU A 149 -16.32 -17.10 -12.08
N ASN A 150 -17.66 -17.02 -12.01
CA ASN A 150 -18.40 -15.77 -12.15
C ASN A 150 -18.11 -14.79 -11.00
N GLU A 151 -18.10 -15.27 -9.75
CA GLU A 151 -17.74 -14.44 -8.60
C GLU A 151 -16.32 -13.91 -8.71
N PHE A 152 -15.38 -14.77 -9.11
CA PHE A 152 -13.98 -14.38 -9.29
C PHE A 152 -13.84 -13.32 -10.38
N ASN A 153 -14.47 -13.51 -11.54
CA ASN A 153 -14.39 -12.56 -12.66
C ASN A 153 -14.95 -11.17 -12.28
N ASP A 154 -16.08 -11.12 -11.58
CA ASP A 154 -16.69 -9.85 -11.14
C ASP A 154 -15.81 -9.14 -10.09
N ILE A 155 -15.27 -9.90 -9.12
CA ILE A 155 -14.47 -9.33 -8.02
C ILE A 155 -13.06 -8.95 -8.50
N TYR A 156 -12.38 -9.85 -9.19
CA TYR A 156 -11.01 -9.64 -9.67
C TYR A 156 -10.90 -8.44 -10.60
N SER A 157 -11.85 -8.28 -11.54
CA SER A 157 -11.86 -7.15 -12.47
C SER A 157 -12.03 -5.82 -11.74
N GLY A 158 -12.91 -5.74 -10.74
CA GLY A 158 -13.07 -4.58 -9.87
C GLY A 158 -11.82 -4.25 -9.06
N LEU A 159 -11.24 -5.25 -8.39
CA LEU A 159 -9.99 -5.07 -7.63
C LEU A 159 -8.83 -4.65 -8.54
N LEU A 160 -8.75 -5.20 -9.74
CA LEU A 160 -7.72 -4.87 -10.73
C LEU A 160 -7.85 -3.43 -11.21
N ASP A 161 -9.06 -2.95 -11.48
CA ASP A 161 -9.32 -1.55 -11.83
C ASP A 161 -8.88 -0.61 -10.70
N ILE A 162 -9.28 -0.91 -9.46
CA ILE A 162 -8.88 -0.16 -8.27
C ILE A 162 -7.35 -0.12 -8.14
N ASN A 163 -6.66 -1.25 -8.28
CA ASN A 163 -5.20 -1.32 -8.18
C ASN A 163 -4.52 -0.48 -9.27
N LYS A 164 -4.98 -0.58 -10.53
CA LYS A 164 -4.42 0.16 -11.67
C LYS A 164 -4.54 1.68 -11.48
N ILE A 165 -5.56 2.15 -10.76
CA ILE A 165 -5.85 3.58 -10.56
C ILE A 165 -5.19 4.11 -9.29
N ILE A 166 -5.38 3.40 -8.17
CA ILE A 166 -5.00 3.88 -6.84
C ILE A 166 -3.52 3.65 -6.55
N LYS A 167 -2.93 2.54 -7.02
CA LYS A 167 -1.52 2.21 -6.72
C LYS A 167 -0.58 2.33 -7.91
N ARG A 168 -1.03 1.89 -9.09
CA ARG A 168 -0.16 1.88 -10.29
C ARG A 168 -0.18 3.17 -11.07
N PHE A 169 -1.28 3.91 -11.02
CA PHE A 169 -1.53 5.11 -11.83
C PHE A 169 -1.37 4.80 -13.33
N THR A 170 -2.17 3.87 -13.86
CA THR A 170 -2.03 3.39 -15.25
C THR A 170 -3.33 3.35 -16.06
N SER A 171 -4.47 3.65 -15.44
CA SER A 171 -5.78 3.68 -16.10
C SER A 171 -6.70 4.74 -15.51
N ILE A 172 -7.84 4.92 -16.16
CA ILE A 172 -8.97 5.75 -15.75
C ILE A 172 -10.04 4.81 -15.17
N PRO A 173 -10.88 5.25 -14.21
CA PRO A 173 -12.01 4.48 -13.68
C PRO A 173 -12.92 3.81 -14.72
N ASP A 174 -13.11 2.50 -14.59
CA ASP A 174 -14.19 1.78 -15.27
C ASP A 174 -15.41 1.62 -14.34
N ILE A 175 -16.43 2.46 -14.57
CA ILE A 175 -17.64 2.49 -13.74
C ILE A 175 -18.44 1.18 -13.86
N GLN A 176 -18.48 0.55 -15.03
CA GLN A 176 -19.28 -0.66 -15.24
C GLN A 176 -18.68 -1.83 -14.49
N ILE A 177 -17.35 -2.00 -14.56
CA ILE A 177 -16.63 -3.03 -13.81
C ILE A 177 -16.80 -2.84 -12.30
N ARG A 178 -16.72 -1.60 -11.82
CA ARG A 178 -16.92 -1.28 -10.39
C ARG A 178 -18.33 -1.56 -9.92
N GLN A 179 -19.34 -1.26 -10.73
CA GLN A 179 -20.72 -1.56 -10.40
C GLN A 179 -20.94 -3.07 -10.29
N LYS A 180 -20.40 -3.86 -11.23
CA LYS A 180 -20.44 -5.33 -11.14
C LYS A 180 -19.78 -5.85 -9.86
N PHE A 181 -18.62 -5.31 -9.50
CA PHE A 181 -17.97 -5.67 -8.24
C PHE A 181 -18.83 -5.31 -7.03
N TYR A 182 -19.39 -4.10 -6.99
CA TYR A 182 -20.30 -3.66 -5.93
C TYR A 182 -21.51 -4.60 -5.81
N ASP A 183 -22.22 -4.85 -6.91
CA ASP A 183 -23.42 -5.69 -6.97
C ASP A 183 -23.11 -7.12 -6.53
N ARG A 184 -21.95 -7.66 -6.93
CA ARG A 184 -21.49 -8.99 -6.54
C ARG A 184 -21.27 -9.08 -5.03
N ILE A 185 -20.60 -8.09 -4.43
CA ILE A 185 -20.40 -8.06 -2.98
C ILE A 185 -21.72 -7.91 -2.24
N LEU A 186 -22.61 -7.06 -2.74
CA LEU A 186 -23.94 -6.89 -2.16
C LEU A 186 -24.76 -8.18 -2.18
N LEU A 187 -24.69 -8.94 -3.28
CA LEU A 187 -25.33 -10.24 -3.40
C LEU A 187 -24.79 -11.22 -2.34
N LEU A 188 -23.47 -11.36 -2.23
CA LEU A 188 -22.82 -12.24 -1.25
C LEU A 188 -23.17 -11.87 0.21
N ILE A 189 -23.28 -10.57 0.50
CA ILE A 189 -23.70 -10.09 1.83
C ILE A 189 -25.16 -10.49 2.12
N LYS A 190 -26.05 -10.39 1.11
CA LYS A 190 -27.49 -10.72 1.23
C LYS A 190 -27.74 -12.22 1.34
N GLU A 191 -26.91 -13.04 0.71
CA GLU A 191 -26.92 -14.50 0.89
C GLU A 191 -26.69 -14.87 2.36
N ASN A 192 -25.86 -14.10 3.07
CA ASN A 192 -25.55 -14.28 4.50
C ASN A 192 -25.22 -15.75 4.83
N ASP A 193 -24.40 -16.37 3.98
CA ASP A 193 -23.99 -17.77 4.15
C ASP A 193 -23.30 -17.97 5.51
N LYS A 194 -23.48 -19.14 6.14
CA LYS A 194 -22.90 -19.48 7.45
C LYS A 194 -21.37 -19.34 7.49
N ASP A 195 -20.72 -19.50 6.36
CA ASP A 195 -19.26 -19.46 6.20
C ASP A 195 -18.74 -18.03 5.95
N PHE A 196 -19.63 -17.07 5.69
CA PHE A 196 -19.29 -15.66 5.60
C PHE A 196 -18.85 -15.12 6.96
N ILE A 197 -17.76 -14.35 6.98
CA ILE A 197 -17.15 -13.86 8.22
C ILE A 197 -18.05 -12.98 9.08
N PHE A 198 -19.03 -12.30 8.48
CA PHE A 198 -19.99 -11.47 9.18
C PHE A 198 -21.34 -12.15 9.36
N HIS A 199 -21.41 -13.48 9.19
CA HIS A 199 -22.66 -14.23 9.32
C HIS A 199 -23.36 -13.91 10.66
N ASN A 200 -24.58 -13.38 10.57
CA ASN A 200 -25.39 -12.95 11.71
C ASN A 200 -24.68 -11.98 12.70
N PHE A 201 -23.63 -11.28 12.27
CA PHE A 201 -22.97 -10.28 13.11
C PHE A 201 -23.77 -8.98 13.09
N LYS A 202 -24.58 -8.78 14.14
CA LYS A 202 -25.54 -7.67 14.24
C LYS A 202 -24.94 -6.30 13.93
N ASP A 203 -23.76 -5.98 14.48
CA ASP A 203 -23.15 -4.66 14.28
C ASP A 203 -22.79 -4.40 12.82
N PHE A 204 -22.49 -5.44 12.02
CA PHE A 204 -22.27 -5.30 10.60
C PHE A 204 -23.57 -4.98 9.85
N TYR A 205 -24.63 -5.76 10.13
CA TYR A 205 -25.93 -5.58 9.47
C TYR A 205 -26.69 -4.32 9.90
N ASP A 206 -26.39 -3.78 11.09
CA ASP A 206 -26.92 -2.49 11.53
C ASP A 206 -26.24 -1.28 10.85
N MET A 207 -25.29 -1.49 9.92
CA MET A 207 -24.71 -0.41 9.10
C MET A 207 -25.48 -0.22 7.80
N ASN A 208 -25.44 0.97 7.20
CA ASN A 208 -25.98 1.17 5.85
C ASN A 208 -25.21 0.35 4.79
N GLU A 209 -25.89 0.02 3.69
CA GLU A 209 -25.41 -0.85 2.61
C GLU A 209 -23.99 -0.48 2.11
N ILE A 210 -23.74 0.80 1.82
CA ILE A 210 -22.42 1.25 1.36
C ILE A 210 -21.31 0.95 2.38
N HIS A 211 -21.60 1.02 3.67
CA HIS A 211 -20.63 0.70 4.72
C HIS A 211 -20.42 -0.80 4.87
N GLN A 212 -21.45 -1.62 4.67
CA GLN A 212 -21.33 -3.08 4.62
C GLN A 212 -20.45 -3.51 3.45
N VAL A 213 -20.80 -3.06 2.24
CA VAL A 213 -20.05 -3.36 1.00
C VAL A 213 -18.61 -2.88 1.12
N SER A 214 -18.39 -1.65 1.59
CA SER A 214 -17.03 -1.12 1.73
C SER A 214 -16.20 -1.84 2.81
N SER A 215 -16.83 -2.43 3.83
CA SER A 215 -16.10 -3.26 4.80
C SER A 215 -15.51 -4.49 4.11
N VAL A 216 -16.32 -5.17 3.28
CA VAL A 216 -15.88 -6.36 2.55
C VAL A 216 -14.91 -5.99 1.43
N ALA A 217 -15.34 -5.12 0.52
CA ALA A 217 -14.60 -4.79 -0.70
C ALA A 217 -13.31 -4.02 -0.40
N GLU A 218 -13.37 -2.94 0.36
CA GLU A 218 -12.22 -2.05 0.54
C GLU A 218 -11.34 -2.47 1.72
N ASP A 219 -11.94 -2.69 2.90
CA ASP A 219 -11.12 -2.94 4.08
C ASP A 219 -10.45 -4.32 4.05
N PHE A 220 -11.08 -5.34 3.46
CA PHE A 220 -10.53 -6.69 3.38
C PHE A 220 -10.02 -7.08 1.99
N LEU A 221 -10.90 -7.14 0.98
CA LEU A 221 -10.51 -7.66 -0.34
C LEU A 221 -9.43 -6.78 -0.99
N THR A 222 -9.60 -5.45 -1.04
CA THR A 222 -8.60 -4.51 -1.54
C THR A 222 -7.33 -4.54 -0.69
N THR A 223 -7.43 -4.51 0.65
CA THR A 223 -6.24 -4.54 1.52
C THR A 223 -5.39 -5.79 1.29
N ILE A 224 -6.01 -6.98 1.31
CA ILE A 224 -5.30 -8.25 1.11
C ILE A 224 -4.76 -8.31 -0.33
N SER A 225 -5.60 -8.09 -1.33
CA SER A 225 -5.22 -8.25 -2.73
C SER A 225 -4.20 -7.23 -3.17
N VAL A 226 -4.40 -5.94 -2.86
CA VAL A 226 -3.54 -4.86 -3.37
C VAL A 226 -2.29 -4.67 -2.51
N GLN A 227 -2.46 -4.47 -1.19
CA GLN A 227 -1.33 -4.08 -0.34
C GLN A 227 -0.38 -5.27 -0.10
N CYS A 228 -0.93 -6.46 0.16
CA CYS A 228 -0.08 -7.63 0.39
C CYS A 228 0.63 -8.09 -0.89
N THR A 229 0.08 -7.82 -2.09
CA THR A 229 0.79 -8.07 -3.35
C THR A 229 2.08 -7.27 -3.43
N ASP A 230 2.01 -5.96 -3.16
CA ASP A 230 3.19 -5.10 -3.18
C ASP A 230 4.18 -5.57 -2.12
N PHE A 231 3.69 -5.89 -0.93
CA PHE A 231 4.55 -6.32 0.16
C PHE A 231 5.32 -7.60 -0.18
N ILE A 232 4.63 -8.64 -0.65
CA ILE A 232 5.24 -9.91 -1.07
C ILE A 232 6.21 -9.68 -2.23
N CYS A 233 5.86 -8.84 -3.22
CA CYS A 233 6.77 -8.50 -4.31
C CYS A 233 8.06 -7.83 -3.79
N HIS A 234 7.96 -6.91 -2.83
CA HIS A 234 9.14 -6.29 -2.20
C HIS A 234 9.99 -7.32 -1.46
N MET A 235 9.37 -8.22 -0.69
CA MET A 235 10.06 -9.30 0.02
C MET A 235 10.79 -10.24 -0.95
N LEU A 236 10.12 -10.69 -2.02
CA LEU A 236 10.71 -11.58 -3.04
C LEU A 236 11.89 -10.95 -3.77
N LEU A 237 11.84 -9.64 -4.05
CA LEU A 237 12.95 -8.92 -4.65
C LEU A 237 14.14 -8.78 -3.71
N LEU A 238 13.90 -8.50 -2.43
CA LEU A 238 14.97 -8.45 -1.43
C LEU A 238 15.55 -9.85 -1.17
N TYR A 239 14.71 -10.88 -1.12
CA TYR A 239 15.13 -12.28 -1.01
C TYR A 239 16.10 -12.69 -2.13
N SER A 240 15.91 -12.19 -3.37
CA SER A 240 16.84 -12.47 -4.48
C SER A 240 18.29 -12.01 -4.26
N GLN A 241 18.48 -11.07 -3.33
CA GLN A 241 19.76 -10.44 -2.98
C GLN A 241 20.25 -10.87 -1.58
N TYR A 242 19.32 -11.11 -0.66
CA TYR A 242 19.55 -11.34 0.77
C TYR A 242 18.88 -12.65 1.26
N PRO A 243 19.05 -13.80 0.59
CA PRO A 243 18.28 -14.99 0.95
C PRO A 243 18.55 -15.46 2.38
N ASN A 244 19.81 -15.40 2.83
CA ASN A 244 20.20 -15.81 4.19
C ASN A 244 19.51 -14.95 5.25
N ASP A 245 19.41 -13.63 5.07
CA ASP A 245 18.76 -12.75 6.04
C ASP A 245 17.27 -13.09 6.24
N PHE A 246 16.58 -13.51 5.18
CA PHE A 246 15.19 -13.96 5.25
C PHE A 246 15.04 -15.34 5.90
N HIS A 247 16.03 -16.23 5.74
CA HIS A 247 16.05 -17.54 6.39
C HIS A 247 16.40 -17.44 7.89
N ASP A 248 17.35 -16.56 8.23
CA ASP A 248 17.83 -16.38 9.60
C ASP A 248 16.80 -15.65 10.47
N ASP A 249 16.21 -14.55 9.97
CA ASP A 249 15.20 -13.79 10.69
C ASP A 249 14.20 -13.10 9.75
N LEU A 250 13.09 -13.80 9.50
CA LEU A 250 12.02 -13.31 8.64
C LEU A 250 11.29 -12.10 9.21
N GLU A 251 11.12 -12.00 10.53
CA GLU A 251 10.39 -10.88 11.15
C GLU A 251 11.17 -9.57 11.00
N ASN A 252 12.49 -9.63 11.22
CA ASN A 252 13.37 -8.49 11.01
C ASN A 252 13.43 -8.10 9.52
N SER A 253 13.47 -9.08 8.62
CA SER A 253 13.42 -8.86 7.17
C SER A 253 12.10 -8.23 6.70
N ILE A 254 10.97 -8.63 7.29
CA ILE A 254 9.64 -8.04 7.08
C ILE A 254 9.63 -6.56 7.50
N ASN A 255 10.09 -6.26 8.70
CA ASN A 255 10.13 -4.88 9.22
C ASN A 255 11.04 -3.98 8.39
N GLU A 256 12.21 -4.49 8.00
CA GLU A 256 13.15 -3.74 7.16
C GLU A 256 12.63 -3.52 5.74
N THR A 257 11.92 -4.50 5.18
CA THR A 257 11.24 -4.36 3.89
C THR A 257 10.22 -3.22 3.93
N LEU A 258 9.35 -3.20 4.95
CA LEU A 258 8.34 -2.16 5.12
C LEU A 258 8.92 -0.77 5.39
N ARG A 259 10.10 -0.71 6.03
CA ARG A 259 10.83 0.54 6.25
C ARG A 259 11.35 1.12 4.93
N LEU A 260 11.98 0.29 4.10
CA LEU A 260 12.56 0.74 2.83
C LEU A 260 11.51 1.04 1.77
N TYR A 261 10.45 0.22 1.74
CA TYR A 261 9.38 0.24 0.75
C TYR A 261 8.01 0.36 1.43
N PRO A 262 7.69 1.52 2.03
CA PRO A 262 6.38 1.73 2.62
C PRO A 262 5.29 1.63 1.54
N LEU A 263 4.22 0.89 1.84
CA LEU A 263 3.15 0.61 0.87
C LEU A 263 2.27 1.83 0.56
N THR A 264 2.40 2.91 1.33
CA THR A 264 1.82 4.23 1.07
C THR A 264 2.94 5.25 0.87
N ASP A 265 2.79 6.16 -0.11
CA ASP A 265 3.86 7.10 -0.47
C ASP A 265 3.83 8.37 0.40
N ILE A 266 2.65 8.99 0.48
CA ILE A 266 2.40 10.24 1.18
C ILE A 266 1.16 10.13 2.05
N TRP A 267 1.17 10.83 3.17
CA TRP A 267 -0.03 11.21 3.89
C TRP A 267 -0.25 12.70 3.74
N THR A 268 -1.51 13.06 3.52
CA THR A 268 -1.93 14.46 3.48
C THR A 268 -3.02 14.71 4.51
N ARG A 269 -3.04 15.92 5.05
CA ARG A 269 -4.15 16.43 5.85
C ARG A 269 -4.52 17.82 5.32
N PRO A 270 -5.80 18.09 5.01
CA PRO A 270 -6.23 19.42 4.62
C PRO A 270 -6.17 20.40 5.81
N SER A 271 -6.16 21.70 5.52
CA SER A 271 -6.28 22.72 6.57
C SER A 271 -7.62 22.64 7.27
N TYR A 272 -7.64 22.87 8.59
CA TYR A 272 -8.87 22.85 9.39
C TYR A 272 -8.87 23.95 10.45
N GLY A 273 -9.90 24.80 10.43
CA GLY A 273 -10.00 25.95 11.33
C GLY A 273 -8.77 26.86 11.24
N LYS A 274 -8.02 26.96 12.33
CA LYS A 274 -6.76 27.74 12.40
C LYS A 274 -5.51 26.90 12.08
N GLN A 275 -5.63 25.58 11.91
CA GLN A 275 -4.50 24.69 11.63
C GLN A 275 -4.21 24.62 10.13
N ARG A 276 -2.93 24.77 9.76
CA ARG A 276 -2.46 24.56 8.38
C ARG A 276 -2.57 23.08 8.03
N GLY A 277 -2.85 22.80 6.75
CA GLY A 277 -2.75 21.44 6.23
C GLY A 277 -1.29 20.98 6.25
N TRP A 278 -1.06 19.69 6.07
CA TRP A 278 0.28 19.14 5.98
C TRP A 278 0.39 17.97 5.01
N ILE A 279 1.62 17.72 4.58
CA ILE A 279 2.02 16.55 3.81
C ILE A 279 3.20 15.87 4.51
N ALA A 280 3.22 14.54 4.53
CA ALA A 280 4.32 13.77 5.09
C ALA A 280 4.63 12.59 4.16
N SER A 281 5.90 12.41 3.78
CA SER A 281 6.32 11.26 2.98
C SER A 281 6.68 10.09 3.88
N LEU A 282 6.08 8.93 3.67
CA LEU A 282 6.45 7.73 4.44
C LEU A 282 7.86 7.24 4.06
N VAL A 283 8.30 7.48 2.82
CA VAL A 283 9.69 7.22 2.42
C VAL A 283 10.64 8.05 3.28
N GLN A 284 10.38 9.35 3.45
CA GLN A 284 11.19 10.20 4.30
C GLN A 284 11.09 9.80 5.78
N LEU A 285 9.88 9.61 6.31
CA LEU A 285 9.65 9.29 7.72
C LEU A 285 10.31 7.98 8.15
N ASN A 286 10.32 6.96 7.29
CA ASN A 286 10.94 5.67 7.57
C ASN A 286 12.45 5.62 7.29
N ARG A 287 13.03 6.68 6.70
CA ARG A 287 14.46 6.78 6.40
C ARG A 287 15.19 7.77 7.31
N ASN A 288 14.52 8.83 7.73
CA ASN A 288 15.12 9.85 8.58
C ASN A 288 15.50 9.28 9.95
N GLY A 289 16.72 9.57 10.41
CA GLY A 289 17.25 9.11 11.70
C GLY A 289 17.88 7.71 11.66
N TRP A 290 17.84 6.99 10.53
CA TRP A 290 18.49 5.70 10.39
C TRP A 290 19.91 5.84 9.82
N ILE A 291 20.84 5.03 10.32
CA ILE A 291 22.17 4.85 9.71
C ILE A 291 21.99 4.03 8.41
N GLN A 292 22.66 4.47 7.33
CA GLN A 292 22.52 3.89 5.99
C GLN A 292 21.04 3.69 5.60
N PRO A 293 20.28 4.80 5.51
CA PRO A 293 18.82 4.74 5.46
C PRO A 293 18.26 4.12 4.16
N ASP A 294 19.06 4.09 3.10
CA ASP A 294 18.71 3.50 1.81
C ASP A 294 19.13 2.01 1.68
N SER A 295 19.82 1.45 2.68
CA SER A 295 20.32 0.06 2.68
C SER A 295 19.36 -0.89 3.41
N PHE A 296 19.26 -2.13 2.93
CA PHE A 296 18.56 -3.22 3.61
C PHE A 296 19.48 -3.83 4.66
N ILE A 297 19.15 -3.61 5.94
CA ILE A 297 19.92 -4.10 7.10
C ILE A 297 18.92 -4.60 8.13
N PRO A 298 18.49 -5.88 8.09
CA PRO A 298 17.44 -6.39 8.98
C PRO A 298 17.91 -6.47 10.44
N GLN A 299 19.20 -6.64 10.71
CA GLN A 299 19.75 -6.75 12.06
C GLN A 299 19.56 -5.47 12.90
N ARG A 300 19.20 -4.34 12.28
CA ARG A 300 18.88 -3.09 12.99
C ARG A 300 17.66 -3.22 13.92
N TRP A 301 16.84 -4.24 13.72
CA TRP A 301 15.64 -4.51 14.51
C TRP A 301 15.93 -5.39 15.75
N ASN A 302 17.17 -5.88 15.92
CA ASN A 302 17.61 -6.58 17.13
C ASN A 302 17.72 -5.66 18.34
N THR A 303 17.84 -4.35 18.11
CA THR A 303 17.88 -3.35 19.19
C THR A 303 16.52 -2.70 19.33
N LYS A 304 16.17 -2.26 20.53
CA LYS A 304 14.96 -1.44 20.76
C LYS A 304 15.19 0.04 20.44
N GLU A 305 16.45 0.41 20.20
CA GLU A 305 16.86 1.80 19.97
C GLU A 305 16.91 2.09 18.47
N HIS A 306 15.74 2.33 17.90
CA HIS A 306 15.63 2.76 16.51
C HIS A 306 14.47 3.75 16.33
N PRO A 307 14.49 4.59 15.27
CA PRO A 307 13.33 5.41 14.92
C PRO A 307 12.06 4.57 14.74
N PRO A 308 10.86 5.13 15.00
CA PRO A 308 9.62 4.37 14.87
C PRO A 308 9.34 4.03 13.40
N LEU A 309 8.85 2.80 13.16
CA LEU A 309 8.31 2.40 11.86
C LEU A 309 6.97 3.09 11.63
N MET A 310 6.91 3.98 10.64
CA MET A 310 5.72 4.76 10.31
C MET A 310 4.85 4.08 9.25
N THR A 311 5.28 2.98 8.65
CA THR A 311 4.53 2.29 7.58
C THR A 311 3.12 1.87 8.00
N TRP A 312 2.91 1.58 9.28
CA TRP A 312 1.62 1.16 9.82
C TRP A 312 0.74 2.30 10.36
N GLY A 313 1.09 3.58 10.15
CA GLY A 313 0.32 4.67 10.76
C GLY A 313 0.76 4.99 12.19
N PHE A 314 0.11 5.99 12.79
CA PHE A 314 0.40 6.49 14.13
C PHE A 314 -0.88 6.93 14.86
N ASP A 315 -0.84 6.95 16.21
CA ASP A 315 -1.96 7.29 17.09
C ASP A 315 -3.23 6.46 16.74
N ILE A 316 -4.42 7.05 16.87
CA ILE A 316 -5.71 6.49 16.46
C ILE A 316 -5.79 6.10 14.96
N ARG A 317 -4.83 6.53 14.14
CA ARG A 317 -4.73 6.23 12.71
C ARG A 317 -3.76 5.08 12.42
N ARG A 318 -3.28 4.35 13.44
CA ARG A 318 -2.58 3.09 13.24
C ARG A 318 -3.49 2.10 12.50
N CYS A 319 -2.93 1.50 11.46
CA CYS A 319 -3.55 0.52 10.60
C CYS A 319 -4.01 -0.69 11.43
N PRO A 320 -5.32 -0.97 11.51
CA PRO A 320 -5.80 -2.12 12.27
C PRO A 320 -5.48 -3.45 11.57
N ALA A 321 -5.17 -3.41 10.27
CA ALA A 321 -4.86 -4.57 9.44
C ALA A 321 -3.43 -5.10 9.62
N GLN A 322 -2.57 -4.46 10.44
CA GLN A 322 -1.15 -4.79 10.55
C GLN A 322 -0.92 -6.30 10.77
N LYS A 323 -1.58 -6.90 11.76
CA LYS A 323 -1.40 -8.32 12.09
C LYS A 323 -1.81 -9.24 10.94
N MET A 324 -2.98 -9.02 10.35
CA MET A 324 -3.47 -9.79 9.21
C MET A 324 -2.53 -9.66 8.01
N ALA A 325 -2.16 -8.44 7.63
CA ALA A 325 -1.31 -8.17 6.47
C ALA A 325 0.08 -8.80 6.62
N THR A 326 0.69 -8.72 7.81
CA THR A 326 1.97 -9.39 8.09
C THR A 326 1.82 -10.90 8.01
N ASN A 327 0.82 -11.48 8.69
CA ASN A 327 0.65 -12.92 8.75
C ASN A 327 0.38 -13.54 7.37
N ILE A 328 -0.52 -12.94 6.58
CA ILE A 328 -0.81 -13.48 5.24
C ILE A 328 0.37 -13.33 4.29
N SER A 329 1.05 -12.17 4.33
CA SER A 329 2.21 -11.93 3.48
C SER A 329 3.36 -12.87 3.84
N LYS A 330 3.59 -13.09 5.14
CA LYS A 330 4.56 -14.06 5.66
C LYS A 330 4.24 -15.47 5.19
N LEU A 331 2.99 -15.93 5.39
CA LEU A 331 2.56 -17.27 4.99
C LEU A 331 2.79 -17.51 3.50
N ILE A 332 2.29 -16.62 2.64
CA ILE A 332 2.42 -16.77 1.19
C ILE A 332 3.87 -16.69 0.75
N PHE A 333 4.62 -15.72 1.28
CA PHE A 333 6.05 -15.59 0.98
C PHE A 333 6.81 -16.86 1.35
N GLU A 334 6.64 -17.37 2.57
CA GLU A 334 7.27 -18.60 3.03
C GLU A 334 6.90 -19.80 2.14
N THR A 335 5.62 -19.97 1.81
CA THR A 335 5.17 -21.06 0.93
C THR A 335 5.88 -21.00 -0.42
N ILE A 336 6.03 -19.80 -1.01
CA ILE A 336 6.74 -19.62 -2.27
C ILE A 336 8.21 -19.99 -2.12
N ILE A 337 8.92 -19.41 -1.13
CA ILE A 337 10.38 -19.60 -1.01
C ILE A 337 10.79 -20.97 -0.48
N LYS A 338 9.91 -21.68 0.24
CA LYS A 338 10.12 -23.06 0.70
C LYS A 338 9.87 -24.10 -0.40
N THR A 339 9.33 -23.68 -1.57
CA THR A 339 9.26 -24.58 -2.72
C THR A 339 10.68 -24.99 -3.11
N GLU A 340 10.89 -26.30 -3.27
CA GLU A 340 12.22 -26.88 -3.46
C GLU A 340 12.98 -26.21 -4.61
N ASN A 341 14.23 -25.83 -4.32
CA ASN A 341 15.15 -25.17 -5.25
C ASN A 341 14.61 -23.90 -5.93
N PHE A 342 13.69 -23.19 -5.27
CA PHE A 342 13.16 -21.91 -5.77
C PHE A 342 14.27 -20.86 -5.89
N TRP A 343 14.31 -20.19 -7.03
CA TRP A 343 15.13 -19.02 -7.22
C TRP A 343 14.36 -17.93 -7.98
N ILE A 344 14.76 -16.69 -7.72
CA ILE A 344 14.20 -15.50 -8.34
C ILE A 344 15.32 -14.50 -8.61
N LYS A 345 15.30 -13.86 -9.78
CA LYS A 345 16.24 -12.79 -10.15
C LYS A 345 15.53 -11.65 -10.87
N PRO A 346 15.74 -10.38 -10.46
CA PRO A 346 15.20 -9.25 -11.18
C PRO A 346 15.89 -9.06 -12.54
N ALA A 347 15.18 -8.48 -13.50
CA ALA A 347 15.80 -8.06 -14.76
C ALA A 347 16.92 -7.05 -14.51
N LYS A 348 17.99 -7.07 -15.33
CA LYS A 348 19.17 -6.20 -15.15
C LYS A 348 18.84 -4.70 -15.20
N ASN A 349 17.81 -4.31 -15.95
CA ASN A 349 17.35 -2.92 -16.07
C ASN A 349 16.16 -2.57 -15.13
N PHE A 350 15.76 -3.50 -14.26
CA PHE A 350 14.75 -3.29 -13.23
C PHE A 350 15.29 -2.42 -12.10
N GLN A 351 14.49 -1.44 -11.68
CA GLN A 351 14.79 -0.66 -10.48
C GLN A 351 13.76 -1.04 -9.41
N HIS A 352 14.22 -1.31 -8.19
CA HIS A 352 13.32 -1.65 -7.10
C HIS A 352 12.58 -0.40 -6.64
N GLU A 353 11.40 -0.17 -7.22
CA GLU A 353 10.55 0.97 -6.93
C GLU A 353 9.33 0.56 -6.12
N ARG A 354 8.89 1.45 -5.22
CA ARG A 354 7.75 1.27 -4.32
C ARG A 354 6.44 0.88 -5.03
N THR A 355 6.14 1.51 -6.17
CA THR A 355 4.82 1.38 -6.84
C THR A 355 4.73 0.24 -7.83
N PHE A 356 5.85 -0.45 -8.11
CA PHE A 356 5.97 -1.39 -9.24
C PHE A 356 5.31 -0.84 -10.52
N PRO A 357 5.74 0.34 -10.99
CA PRO A 357 5.04 1.04 -12.06
C PRO A 357 5.05 0.29 -13.40
N TYR A 358 6.05 -0.58 -13.59
CA TYR A 358 6.18 -1.50 -14.71
C TYR A 358 5.96 -2.96 -14.29
N GLY A 359 5.26 -3.19 -13.17
CA GLY A 359 5.17 -4.50 -12.54
C GLY A 359 6.44 -4.91 -11.80
N CYS A 360 6.47 -6.17 -11.35
CA CYS A 360 7.62 -6.79 -10.70
C CYS A 360 8.32 -7.69 -11.73
N GLN A 361 9.32 -7.16 -12.43
CA GLN A 361 9.95 -7.83 -13.57
C GLN A 361 11.09 -8.74 -13.12
N VAL A 362 10.81 -10.03 -13.09
CA VAL A 362 11.73 -11.05 -12.59
C VAL A 362 11.75 -12.28 -13.49
N TRP A 363 12.79 -13.09 -13.33
CA TRP A 363 12.85 -14.46 -13.79
C TRP A 363 12.74 -15.36 -12.58
N ILE A 364 11.70 -16.19 -12.54
CA ILE A 364 11.51 -17.24 -11.54
C ILE A 364 11.84 -18.59 -12.17
N GLY A 365 12.48 -19.45 -11.39
CA GLY A 365 12.65 -20.85 -11.75
C GLY A 365 12.86 -21.74 -10.53
N TYR A 366 13.05 -23.01 -10.83
CA TYR A 366 13.34 -24.08 -9.88
C TYR A 366 14.58 -24.82 -10.36
N ASN A 367 15.38 -25.33 -9.42
CA ASN A 367 16.61 -26.08 -9.69
C ASN A 367 17.71 -25.18 -10.28
N GLU A 368 18.22 -25.51 -11.46
CA GLU A 368 19.35 -24.81 -12.07
C GLU A 368 18.99 -23.39 -12.50
N ILE A 369 19.91 -22.46 -12.22
CA ILE A 369 19.81 -21.06 -12.63
C ILE A 369 20.48 -20.91 -14.01
N PRO A 370 19.73 -20.53 -15.06
CA PRO A 370 20.31 -20.35 -16.39
C PRO A 370 21.35 -19.23 -16.42
N ASN A 371 22.44 -19.43 -17.16
CA ASN A 371 23.55 -18.46 -17.28
C ASN A 371 23.08 -17.07 -17.77
N GLU A 372 22.04 -17.03 -18.59
CA GLU A 372 21.49 -15.81 -19.17
C GLU A 372 20.76 -14.92 -18.15
N VAL A 373 20.43 -15.43 -16.95
CA VAL A 373 19.60 -14.72 -15.96
C VAL A 373 20.15 -13.34 -15.62
N ASN A 374 21.47 -13.22 -15.51
CA ASN A 374 22.16 -11.98 -15.14
C ASN A 374 22.24 -10.97 -16.32
N THR A 375 21.90 -11.41 -17.53
CA THR A 375 21.93 -10.58 -18.74
C THR A 375 20.54 -10.18 -19.22
N TRP A 376 19.48 -10.85 -18.73
CA TRP A 376 18.12 -10.59 -19.12
C TRP A 376 17.68 -9.16 -18.76
N LYS A 377 17.03 -8.51 -19.72
CA LYS A 377 16.39 -7.21 -19.60
C LYS A 377 14.94 -7.35 -20.02
N PHE A 378 14.05 -6.58 -19.38
CA PHE A 378 12.66 -6.50 -19.82
C PHE A 378 12.47 -5.32 -20.78
N ASP A 379 11.58 -5.50 -21.74
CA ASP A 379 11.25 -4.52 -22.76
C ASP A 379 10.18 -3.52 -22.29
N GLY A 380 10.05 -2.39 -22.99
CA GLY A 380 8.96 -1.45 -22.75
C GLY A 380 9.10 -0.57 -21.50
N LYS A 381 10.23 -0.60 -20.78
CA LYS A 381 10.48 0.23 -19.58
C LYS A 381 10.11 1.70 -19.79
N PHE A 382 10.56 2.30 -20.88
CA PHE A 382 10.29 3.71 -21.19
C PHE A 382 8.80 3.97 -21.45
N GLN A 383 8.15 3.13 -22.25
CA GLN A 383 6.72 3.23 -22.53
C GLN A 383 5.88 3.15 -21.25
N MET A 384 6.21 2.23 -20.35
CA MET A 384 5.52 2.08 -19.06
C MET A 384 5.76 3.28 -18.14
N GLN A 385 6.98 3.83 -18.11
CA GLN A 385 7.32 5.04 -17.37
C GLN A 385 6.53 6.26 -17.88
N CYS A 386 6.46 6.46 -19.19
CA CYS A 386 5.67 7.55 -19.79
C CYS A 386 4.18 7.40 -19.48
N ARG A 387 3.63 6.19 -19.61
CA ARG A 387 2.20 5.93 -19.30
C ARG A 387 1.88 6.24 -17.85
N ARG A 388 2.69 5.75 -16.91
CA ARG A 388 2.50 6.07 -15.50
C ARG A 388 2.61 7.57 -15.27
N TRP A 389 3.68 8.19 -15.77
CA TRP A 389 3.91 9.61 -15.56
C TRP A 389 2.70 10.42 -16.03
N LEU A 390 2.16 10.13 -17.22
CA LEU A 390 0.98 10.78 -17.77
C LEU A 390 -0.25 10.62 -16.85
N CYS A 391 -0.58 9.39 -16.46
CA CYS A 391 -1.72 9.13 -15.58
C CYS A 391 -1.55 9.73 -14.19
N GLU A 392 -0.34 9.71 -13.62
CA GLU A 392 -0.01 10.34 -12.35
C GLU A 392 -0.18 11.87 -12.45
N LYS A 393 0.17 12.49 -13.58
CA LYS A 393 0.01 13.95 -13.80
C LYS A 393 -1.44 14.36 -14.01
N LEU A 394 -2.18 13.64 -14.85
CA LEU A 394 -3.61 13.87 -15.03
C LEU A 394 -4.33 13.87 -13.68
N ARG A 395 -3.98 12.91 -12.82
CA ARG A 395 -4.54 12.81 -11.48
C ARG A 395 -4.16 14.00 -10.58
N MET A 396 -2.90 14.41 -10.55
CA MET A 396 -2.48 15.60 -9.76
C MET A 396 -3.23 16.87 -10.19
N ILE A 397 -3.54 17.00 -11.49
CA ILE A 397 -4.31 18.12 -12.06
C ILE A 397 -5.79 18.01 -11.67
N ASP A 398 -6.43 16.87 -11.91
CA ASP A 398 -7.85 16.62 -11.59
C ASP A 398 -8.16 16.87 -10.11
N GLN A 399 -7.18 16.64 -9.24
CA GLN A 399 -7.32 16.76 -7.79
C GLN A 399 -6.87 18.14 -7.26
N ASN A 400 -6.67 19.14 -8.13
CA ASN A 400 -6.30 20.53 -7.80
C ASN A 400 -5.05 20.65 -6.91
N GLU A 401 -4.06 19.76 -7.05
CA GLU A 401 -2.81 19.86 -6.27
C GLU A 401 -1.78 20.81 -6.88
N LEU A 402 -1.94 21.12 -8.18
CA LEU A 402 -1.10 22.05 -8.94
C LEU A 402 -1.80 23.38 -9.27
N ASN A 403 -3.07 23.53 -8.84
CA ASN A 403 -3.83 24.78 -8.86
C ASN A 403 -3.75 25.45 -7.48
#